data_AF-A0A1I4W089-F1
#
_entry.id   AF-A0A1I4W089-F1
#
_cell.length_a   1.000
_cell.length_b   1.000
_cell.length_c   1.000
_cell.angle_alpha   90.00
_cell.angle_beta   90.00
_cell.angle_gamma   90.00
#
_symmetry.space_group_name_H-M   'P 1'
#
loop_
_entity.id
_entity.type
_entity.pdbx_description
1 polymer ?
#
loop_
_entity_poly.entity_id
_entity_poly.type
_entity_poly.pdbx_seq_one_letter_code
_entity_poly.pdbx_strand_id
1 'polypeptide(L)'
;MMNEISTGQQQRINTKDFANRLSHYGFEECAVLQRLLILECNEHPGLSEIFYIWTLLRKCLEQHDDGSAWFNDLRDMEATARSELQSLGGRFCPT
;
A
#
# COMPACT_ATOMS: atom_id res chain seq x y z
N MET A 1 -11.48 9.19 -36.53
CA MET A 1 -10.42 9.10 -35.52
C MET A 1 -11.03 8.46 -34.29
N MET A 2 -10.50 7.33 -33.85
CA MET A 2 -11.01 6.58 -32.71
C MET A 2 -10.59 7.27 -31.41
N ASN A 3 -11.53 7.39 -30.46
CA ASN A 3 -11.34 8.00 -29.14
C ASN A 3 -10.33 7.19 -28.31
N GLU A 4 -9.29 7.86 -27.82
CA GLU A 4 -8.48 7.35 -26.71
C GLU A 4 -9.27 7.55 -25.41
N ILE A 5 -9.98 6.50 -24.99
CA ILE A 5 -10.50 6.41 -23.62
C ILE A 5 -9.29 6.10 -22.73
N SER A 6 -8.68 7.15 -22.17
CA SER A 6 -7.70 6.98 -21.10
C SER A 6 -8.45 6.66 -19.81
N THR A 7 -8.92 5.43 -19.66
CA THR A 7 -9.34 4.87 -18.36
C THR A 7 -8.09 4.51 -17.55
N GLY A 8 -7.30 5.53 -17.22
CA GLY A 8 -6.28 5.42 -16.19
C GLY A 8 -7.00 5.33 -14.84
N GLN A 9 -7.19 4.13 -14.31
CA GLN A 9 -7.43 4.01 -12.87
C GLN A 9 -6.19 4.58 -12.18
N GLN A 10 -6.31 5.78 -11.60
CA GLN A 10 -5.27 6.38 -10.79
C GLN A 10 -5.03 5.45 -9.59
N GLN A 11 -3.93 4.68 -9.60
CA GLN A 11 -3.54 3.89 -8.44
C GLN A 11 -3.28 4.86 -7.28
N ARG A 12 -3.93 4.65 -6.13
CA ARG A 12 -3.78 5.53 -4.96
C ARG A 12 -2.47 5.31 -4.19
N ILE A 13 -1.79 4.19 -4.42
CA ILE A 13 -0.48 3.95 -3.83
C ILE A 13 0.59 4.60 -4.71
N ASN A 14 1.30 5.55 -4.10
CA ASN A 14 2.57 6.05 -4.61
C ASN A 14 3.70 5.50 -3.73
N THR A 15 4.61 4.75 -4.33
CA THR A 15 5.65 4.04 -3.57
C THR A 15 6.64 4.96 -2.87
N LYS A 16 6.94 6.13 -3.46
CA LYS A 16 7.80 7.14 -2.85
C LYS A 16 7.13 7.80 -1.64
N ASP A 17 5.85 8.12 -1.75
CA ASP A 17 5.06 8.66 -0.63
C ASP A 17 5.03 7.67 0.55
N PHE A 18 4.67 6.42 0.27
CA PHE A 18 4.64 5.37 1.29
C PHE A 18 6.03 5.18 1.94
N ALA A 19 7.10 5.11 1.14
CA ALA A 19 8.46 4.95 1.67
C ALA A 19 8.89 6.13 2.57
N ASN A 20 8.49 7.35 2.22
CA ASN A 20 8.77 8.54 3.02
C ASN A 20 8.02 8.50 4.36
N ARG A 21 6.73 8.17 4.33
CA ARG A 21 5.90 8.05 5.55
C ARG A 21 6.39 6.95 6.48
N LEU A 22 6.77 5.79 5.94
CA LEU A 22 7.34 4.68 6.70
C LEU A 22 8.67 5.02 7.38
N SER A 23 9.43 5.99 6.87
CA SER A 23 10.70 6.42 7.46
C SER A 23 10.56 7.01 8.86
N HIS A 24 9.35 7.45 9.23
CA HIS A 24 9.06 7.99 10.55
C HIS A 24 8.87 6.90 11.62
N TYR A 25 8.81 5.63 11.23
CA TYR A 25 8.58 4.50 12.11
C TYR A 25 9.86 3.70 12.33
N GLY A 26 10.16 3.37 13.59
CA GLY A 26 11.34 2.60 13.99
C GLY A 26 11.17 1.08 13.98
N PHE A 27 10.11 0.56 13.35
CA PHE A 27 9.76 -0.86 13.37
C PHE A 27 10.40 -1.65 12.23
N GLU A 28 10.70 -2.93 12.47
CA GLU A 28 11.31 -3.81 11.48
C GLU A 28 10.42 -3.97 10.24
N GLU A 29 9.11 -4.17 10.42
CA GLU A 29 8.13 -4.26 9.33
C GLU A 29 8.15 -3.03 8.44
N CYS A 30 8.21 -1.84 9.05
CA CYS A 30 8.25 -0.57 8.33
C CYS A 30 9.56 -0.42 7.54
N ALA A 31 10.69 -0.83 8.11
CA ALA A 31 11.99 -0.79 7.43
C ALA A 31 12.07 -1.78 6.26
N VAL A 32 11.55 -3.00 6.43
CA VAL A 32 11.46 -4.00 5.35
C VAL A 32 10.57 -3.49 4.24
N LEU A 33 9.39 -2.95 4.58
CA LEU A 33 8.44 -2.42 3.62
C LEU A 33 9.02 -1.22 2.86
N GLN A 34 9.70 -0.31 3.57
CA GLN A 34 10.38 0.83 2.94
C GLN A 34 11.42 0.38 1.92
N ARG A 35 12.25 -0.62 2.24
CA ARG A 35 13.26 -1.16 1.31
C ARG A 35 12.61 -1.75 0.06
N LEU A 36 11.55 -2.54 0.22
CA LEU A 36 10.79 -3.09 -0.89
C LEU A 36 10.28 -1.97 -1.82
N LEU A 37 9.68 -0.93 -1.24
CA LEU A 37 9.13 0.19 -2.01
C LEU A 37 10.20 0.97 -2.79
N ILE A 38 11.40 1.11 -2.22
CA ILE A 38 12.51 1.86 -2.84
C ILE A 38 13.24 1.03 -3.90
N LEU A 39 13.45 -0.26 -3.65
CA LEU A 39 14.33 -1.10 -4.45
C LEU A 39 13.60 -1.92 -5.51
N GLU A 40 12.41 -2.43 -5.18
CA GLU A 40 11.76 -3.47 -5.96
C GLU A 40 10.48 -2.99 -6.65
N CYS A 41 9.78 -2.00 -6.07
CA CYS A 41 8.52 -1.52 -6.63
C CYS A 41 8.75 -0.41 -7.67
N ASN A 42 8.04 -0.50 -8.80
CA ASN A 42 7.85 0.64 -9.69
C ASN A 42 7.05 1.76 -8.97
N GLU A 43 6.88 2.92 -9.61
CA GLU A 43 6.09 4.04 -9.03
C GLU A 43 4.68 3.61 -8.59
N HIS A 44 4.15 2.57 -9.27
CA HIS A 44 2.83 2.02 -9.15
C HIS A 44 2.91 0.49 -8.96
N PRO A 45 2.67 -0.03 -7.73
CA PRO A 45 2.82 -1.44 -7.43
C PRO A 45 1.71 -2.29 -8.08
N GLY A 46 2.04 -3.51 -8.48
CA GLY A 46 1.07 -4.50 -8.96
C GLY A 46 0.34 -5.20 -7.81
N LEU A 47 -0.56 -6.13 -8.15
CA LEU A 47 -1.42 -6.80 -7.17
C LEU A 47 -0.63 -7.52 -6.07
N SER A 48 0.44 -8.24 -6.45
CA SER A 48 1.28 -8.99 -5.50
C SER A 48 2.05 -8.05 -4.58
N GLU A 49 2.61 -6.95 -5.11
CA GLU A 49 3.28 -5.95 -4.27
C GLU A 49 2.29 -5.27 -3.33
N ILE A 50 1.10 -4.89 -3.80
CA ILE A 50 0.05 -4.30 -2.96
C ILE A 50 -0.37 -5.27 -1.85
N PHE A 51 -0.48 -6.57 -2.14
CA PHE A 51 -0.82 -7.58 -1.14
C PHE A 51 0.25 -7.70 -0.06
N TYR A 52 1.51 -7.67 -0.47
CA TYR A 52 2.63 -7.70 0.45
C TYR A 52 2.71 -6.42 1.30
N ILE A 53 2.50 -5.24 0.68
CA ILE A 53 2.43 -3.94 1.38
C ILE A 53 1.36 -3.97 2.46
N TRP A 54 0.13 -4.38 2.11
CA TRP A 54 -0.97 -4.51 3.06
C TRP A 54 -0.65 -5.48 4.20
N THR A 55 -0.06 -6.64 3.87
CA THR A 55 0.27 -7.67 4.86
C THR A 55 1.27 -7.15 5.90
N LEU A 56 2.33 -6.45 5.48
CA LEU A 56 3.32 -5.89 6.40
C LEU A 56 2.78 -4.72 7.25
N LEU A 57 1.98 -3.83 6.65
CA LEU A 57 1.32 -2.75 7.40
C LEU A 57 0.41 -3.32 8.49
N ARG A 58 -0.40 -4.32 8.13
CA ARG A 58 -1.29 -5.00 9.06
C ARG A 58 -0.52 -5.69 10.18
N LYS A 59 0.57 -6.41 9.86
CA LYS A 59 1.44 -7.05 10.87
C LYS A 59 2.03 -6.01 11.83
N CYS A 60 2.52 -4.89 11.31
CA CYS A 60 3.06 -3.81 12.12
C CYS A 60 2.01 -3.25 13.09
N LEU A 61 0.79 -3.02 12.61
CA LEU A 61 -0.31 -2.54 13.44
C LEU A 61 -0.74 -3.58 14.48
N GLU A 62 -0.87 -4.85 14.12
CA GLU A 62 -1.24 -5.92 15.05
C GLU A 62 -0.24 -6.09 16.21
N GLN A 63 1.04 -5.77 15.99
CA GLN A 63 2.09 -5.91 17.01
C GLN A 63 2.33 -4.66 17.85
N HIS A 64 2.15 -3.48 17.27
CA HIS A 64 2.60 -2.24 17.89
C HIS A 64 1.50 -1.22 18.16
N ASP A 65 0.38 -1.28 17.43
CA ASP A 65 -0.69 -0.29 17.56
C ASP A 65 -1.33 -0.35 18.94
N ASP A 66 -1.18 0.73 19.70
CA ASP A 66 -1.70 0.89 21.06
C ASP A 66 -3.02 1.69 21.11
N GLY A 67 -3.58 2.05 19.95
CA GLY A 67 -4.78 2.89 19.89
C GLY A 67 -4.48 4.37 19.68
N SER A 68 -3.24 4.83 19.91
CA SER A 68 -2.88 6.25 19.91
C SER A 68 -2.90 6.89 18.51
N ALA A 69 -2.93 8.22 18.50
CA ALA A 69 -2.92 9.00 17.26
C ALA A 69 -1.60 8.88 16.47
N TRP A 70 -0.52 8.37 17.10
CA TRP A 70 0.77 8.15 16.44
C TRP A 70 0.68 7.11 15.30
N PHE A 71 -0.28 6.18 15.39
CA PHE A 71 -0.53 5.15 14.38
C PHE A 71 -1.55 5.54 13.31
N ASN A 72 -2.16 6.73 13.38
CA ASN A 72 -3.20 7.13 12.42
C ASN A 72 -2.69 7.06 10.97
N ASP A 73 -1.47 7.52 10.72
CA ASP A 73 -0.89 7.49 9.38
C ASP A 73 -0.69 6.05 8.87
N LEU A 74 -0.18 5.14 9.70
CA LEU A 74 -0.06 3.71 9.37
C LEU A 74 -1.42 3.04 9.09
N ARG A 75 -2.46 3.38 9.85
CA ARG A 75 -3.83 2.88 9.62
C ARG A 75 -4.39 3.39 8.29
N ASP A 76 -4.14 4.66 7.96
CA ASP A 76 -4.56 5.24 6.68
C ASP A 76 -3.82 4.57 5.50
N MET A 77 -2.54 4.23 5.67
CA MET A 77 -1.78 3.46 4.69
C MET A 77 -2.34 2.04 4.51
N GLU A 78 -2.65 1.32 5.60
CA GLU A 78 -3.26 -0.02 5.55
C GLU A 78 -4.60 0.02 4.83
N ALA A 79 -5.46 0.99 5.18
CA ALA A 79 -6.77 1.15 4.57
C ALA A 79 -6.67 1.46 3.08
N THR A 80 -5.70 2.30 2.69
CA THR A 80 -5.41 2.60 1.28
C THR A 80 -4.98 1.34 0.54
N ALA A 81 -4.04 0.56 1.08
CA ALA A 81 -3.58 -0.68 0.46
C ALA A 81 -4.69 -1.72 0.34
N ARG A 82 -5.54 -1.86 1.37
CA ARG A 82 -6.71 -2.74 1.33
C ARG A 82 -7.70 -2.31 0.26
N SER A 83 -7.98 -1.01 0.14
CA SER A 83 -8.88 -0.48 -0.89
C SER A 83 -8.35 -0.77 -2.29
N GLU A 84 -7.04 -0.68 -2.51
CA GLU A 84 -6.43 -1.01 -3.80
C GLU A 84 -6.43 -2.52 -4.09
N LEU A 85 -6.24 -3.37 -3.08
CA LEU A 85 -6.45 -4.81 -3.25
C LEU A 85 -7.86 -5.14 -3.69
N GLN A 86 -8.86 -4.49 -3.12
CA GLN A 86 -10.26 -4.68 -3.49
C GLN A 86 -10.56 -4.15 -4.90
N SER A 87 -9.94 -3.04 -5.30
CA SER A 87 -10.12 -2.44 -6.63
C SER A 87 -9.54 -3.33 -7.74
N LEU A 88 -8.38 -3.93 -7.49
CA LEU A 88 -7.67 -4.81 -8.43
C LEU A 88 -8.18 -6.26 -8.38
N GLY A 89 -8.47 -6.76 -7.17
CA GLY A 89 -8.99 -8.11 -6.90
C GLY A 89 -10.47 -8.27 -7.23
N GLY A 90 -11.26 -7.19 -7.25
CA GLY A 90 -12.65 -7.18 -7.70
C GLY A 90 -12.85 -7.52 -9.18
N ARG A 91 -11.77 -7.66 -9.96
CA ARG A 91 -11.80 -8.24 -11.31
C ARG A 91 -11.73 -9.77 -11.35
N PHE A 92 -11.57 -10.43 -10.21
CA PHE A 92 -11.40 -11.89 -10.10
C PHE A 92 -12.43 -12.58 -9.18
N CYS A 93 -13.67 -12.06 -9.15
CA CYS A 93 -14.82 -12.89 -8.76
C CYS A 93 -15.58 -13.34 -10.01
N PRO A 94 -15.36 -14.57 -10.53
CA PRO A 94 -16.41 -15.31 -11.19
C PRO A 94 -17.49 -15.65 -10.14
N THR A 95 -18.74 -15.63 -10.59
CA THR A 95 -20.02 -15.89 -9.88
C THR A 95 -19.96 -16.83 -8.69
#